data_AF-A0A523XPX5-F1
#
_entry.id   AF-A0A523XPX5-F1
#
_cell.length_a   1.000
_cell.length_b   1.000
_cell.length_c   1.000
_cell.angle_alpha   90.00
_cell.angle_beta   90.00
_cell.angle_gamma   90.00
#
_symmetry.space_group_name_H-M   'P 1'
#
loop_
_entity.id
_entity.type
_entity.pdbx_description
1 polymer ?
#
loop_
_entity_poly.entity_id
_entity_poly.type
_entity_poly.pdbx_seq_one_letter_code
_entity_poly.pdbx_strand_id
1 'polypeptide(L)'
;MAAWLALADRPEARDALYRYLTEWRKVTSRADGDTLRALNLPPGPAYRRILWSLRAAWLDGVISTAKGEAALLHRLVEEAKAHNEGV
;
A
#
# COMPACT_ATOMS: atom_id res chain seq x y z
N MET A 1 -14.94 -23.09 -6.20
CA MET A 1 -14.21 -24.06 -7.05
C MET A 1 -14.31 -23.78 -8.56
N ALA A 2 -15.33 -23.04 -9.04
CA ALA A 2 -15.52 -22.79 -10.48
C ALA A 2 -14.47 -21.86 -11.13
N ALA A 3 -13.96 -20.85 -10.43
CA ALA A 3 -13.03 -19.88 -11.01
C ALA A 3 -11.69 -20.50 -11.44
N TRP A 4 -11.21 -21.55 -10.78
CA TRP A 4 -9.90 -22.15 -11.06
C TRP A 4 -9.89 -23.07 -12.29
N LEU A 5 -11.05 -23.66 -12.63
CA LEU A 5 -11.27 -24.47 -13.83
C LEU A 5 -11.41 -23.60 -15.08
N ALA A 6 -12.04 -22.42 -14.96
CA ALA A 6 -12.21 -21.47 -16.07
C ALA A 6 -10.90 -20.83 -16.54
N LEU A 7 -9.83 -20.91 -15.73
CA LEU A 7 -8.49 -20.38 -16.00
C LEU A 7 -7.50 -21.46 -16.48
N ALA A 8 -7.95 -22.70 -16.74
CA ALA A 8 -7.10 -23.81 -17.14
C ALA A 8 -6.31 -23.54 -18.43
N ASP A 9 -6.91 -22.82 -19.38
CA ASP A 9 -6.28 -22.46 -20.67
C ASP A 9 -5.47 -21.15 -20.62
N ARG A 10 -5.33 -20.51 -19.44
CA ARG A 10 -4.59 -19.26 -19.25
C ARG A 10 -3.62 -19.35 -18.08
N PRO A 11 -2.45 -20.01 -18.27
CA PRO A 11 -1.48 -20.23 -17.20
C PRO A 11 -0.99 -18.91 -16.57
N GLU A 12 -0.86 -17.84 -17.35
CA GLU A 12 -0.40 -16.52 -16.85
C GLU A 12 -1.40 -15.89 -15.88
N ALA A 13 -2.69 -15.98 -16.18
CA ALA A 13 -3.73 -15.40 -15.34
C ALA A 13 -3.92 -16.22 -14.05
N ARG A 14 -3.62 -17.52 -14.10
CA ARG A 14 -3.64 -18.41 -12.94
C ARG A 14 -2.47 -18.14 -11.99
N ASP A 15 -1.28 -17.87 -12.54
CA ASP A 15 -0.11 -17.45 -11.77
C ASP A 15 -0.32 -16.09 -11.11
N ALA A 16 -0.91 -15.13 -11.82
CA ALA A 16 -1.28 -13.84 -11.25
C ALA A 16 -2.30 -13.98 -10.10
N LEU A 17 -3.30 -14.85 -10.27
CA LEU A 17 -4.29 -15.13 -9.22
C LEU A 17 -3.67 -15.87 -8.02
N TYR A 18 -2.75 -16.80 -8.28
CA TYR A 18 -2.05 -17.53 -7.22
C TYR A 18 -1.19 -16.56 -6.40
N ARG A 19 -0.35 -15.74 -7.04
CA ARG A 19 0.44 -14.69 -6.37
C ARG A 19 -0.45 -13.70 -5.61
N TYR A 20 -1.59 -13.34 -6.19
CA TYR A 20 -2.57 -12.51 -5.48
C TYR A 20 -3.07 -13.20 -4.19
N LEU A 21 -3.46 -14.47 -4.25
CA LEU A 21 -4.02 -15.19 -3.11
C LEU A 21 -2.99 -15.55 -2.03
N THR A 22 -1.75 -15.85 -2.41
CA THR A 22 -0.70 -16.33 -1.49
C THR A 22 0.14 -15.19 -0.92
N GLU A 23 0.46 -14.20 -1.74
CA GLU A 23 1.40 -13.12 -1.43
C GLU A 23 0.64 -11.80 -1.25
N TRP A 24 -0.02 -11.29 -2.29
CA TRP A 24 -0.51 -9.90 -2.29
C TRP A 24 -1.75 -9.67 -1.41
N ARG A 25 -2.59 -10.69 -1.18
CA ARG A 25 -3.75 -10.59 -0.28
C ARG A 25 -3.33 -10.41 1.18
N LYS A 26 -2.13 -10.85 1.55
CA LYS A 26 -1.55 -10.68 2.89
C LYS A 26 -0.75 -9.38 3.02
N VAL A 27 -0.48 -8.70 1.90
CA VAL A 27 0.14 -7.38 1.86
C VAL A 27 -0.93 -6.34 2.16
N THR A 28 -1.21 -6.15 3.44
CA THR A 28 -1.89 -4.97 3.96
C THR A 28 -0.82 -4.00 4.44
N SER A 29 -0.91 -2.72 4.03
CA SER A 29 -0.13 -1.67 4.70
C SER A 29 -0.44 -1.76 6.18
N ARG A 30 0.60 -1.83 7.02
CA ARG A 30 0.43 -1.74 8.47
C ARG A 30 -0.03 -0.34 8.88
N ALA A 31 0.32 0.66 8.08
CA ALA A 31 -0.09 2.04 8.27
C ALA A 31 -1.56 2.22 7.85
N ASP A 32 -2.34 2.80 8.75
CA ASP A 32 -3.74 3.17 8.58
C ASP A 32 -3.97 4.66 8.90
N GLY A 33 -5.24 5.09 8.89
CA GLY A 33 -5.60 6.46 9.23
C GLY A 33 -5.27 6.83 10.69
N ASP A 34 -5.32 5.88 11.62
CA ASP A 34 -5.00 6.12 13.02
C ASP A 34 -3.48 6.31 13.23
N THR A 35 -2.67 5.62 12.46
CA THR A 35 -1.21 5.81 12.40
C THR A 35 -0.87 7.23 11.94
N LEU A 36 -1.55 7.73 10.90
CA LEU A 36 -1.37 9.10 10.42
C LEU A 36 -1.84 10.15 11.42
N ARG A 37 -2.92 9.84 12.17
CA ARG A 37 -3.42 10.69 13.25
C ARG A 37 -2.42 10.79 14.40
N ALA A 38 -1.81 9.66 14.77
CA ALA A 38 -0.75 9.62 15.78
C ALA A 38 0.51 10.42 15.36
N LEU A 39 0.76 10.55 14.05
CA LEU A 39 1.84 11.37 13.49
C LEU A 39 1.49 12.87 13.37
N ASN A 40 0.37 13.27 13.98
CA ASN A 40 -0.12 14.65 14.06
C ASN A 40 -0.44 15.27 12.68
N LEU A 41 -0.82 14.44 11.70
CA LEU A 41 -1.21 14.91 10.38
C LEU A 41 -2.72 15.22 10.37
N PRO A 42 -3.16 16.41 9.93
CA PRO A 42 -4.58 16.73 9.84
C PRO A 42 -5.29 15.85 8.80
N PRO A 43 -6.49 15.33 9.10
CA PRO A 43 -7.24 14.51 8.17
C PRO A 43 -7.60 15.32 6.92
N GLY A 44 -7.28 14.79 5.74
CA GLY A 44 -7.48 15.52 4.49
C GLY A 44 -6.94 14.78 3.26
N PRO A 45 -6.82 15.46 2.10
CA PRO A 45 -6.33 14.87 0.86
C PRO A 45 -4.96 14.19 0.99
N ALA A 46 -4.14 14.67 1.93
CA ALA A 46 -2.84 14.12 2.28
C ALA A 46 -2.92 12.65 2.74
N TYR A 47 -3.93 12.28 3.55
CA TYR A 47 -4.08 10.89 4.02
C TYR A 47 -4.27 9.94 2.84
N ARG A 48 -5.17 10.30 1.92
CA ARG A 48 -5.44 9.49 0.73
C ARG A 48 -4.19 9.36 -0.13
N ARG A 49 -3.42 10.45 -0.34
CA ARG A 49 -2.16 10.39 -1.09
C ARG A 49 -1.14 9.47 -0.43
N ILE A 50 -0.90 9.62 0.88
CA ILE A 50 0.10 8.82 1.61
C ILE A 50 -0.27 7.33 1.59
N LEU A 51 -1.51 6.98 1.94
CA LEU A 51 -1.96 5.59 1.96
C LEU A 51 -1.95 4.97 0.56
N TRP A 52 -2.30 5.75 -0.47
CA TRP A 52 -2.23 5.28 -1.86
C TRP A 52 -0.79 5.04 -2.33
N SER A 53 0.13 5.96 -2.02
CA SER A 53 1.56 5.82 -2.32
C SER A 53 2.19 4.62 -1.61
N LEU A 54 1.85 4.38 -0.32
CA LEU A 54 2.31 3.19 0.40
C LEU A 54 1.79 1.92 -0.27
N ARG A 55 0.51 1.88 -0.63
CA ARG A 55 -0.08 0.72 -1.31
C ARG A 55 0.56 0.48 -2.68
N ALA A 56 0.81 1.54 -3.46
CA ALA A 56 1.51 1.44 -4.74
C ALA A 56 2.93 0.87 -4.55
N ALA A 57 3.70 1.39 -3.60
CA ALA A 57 5.06 0.90 -3.33
C ALA A 57 5.10 -0.57 -2.89
N TRP A 58 4.07 -1.06 -2.19
CA TRP A 58 3.90 -2.48 -1.87
C TRP A 58 3.57 -3.32 -3.11
N LEU A 59 2.69 -2.83 -3.98
CA LEU A 59 2.30 -3.52 -5.22
C LEU A 59 3.43 -3.57 -6.24
N ASP A 60 4.21 -2.48 -6.33
CA ASP A 60 5.37 -2.35 -7.21
C ASP A 60 6.60 -3.11 -6.66
N GLY A 61 6.51 -3.68 -5.45
CA GLY A 61 7.59 -4.42 -4.80
C GLY A 61 8.74 -3.56 -4.29
N VAL A 62 8.58 -2.23 -4.28
CA VAL A 62 9.56 -1.26 -3.72
C VAL A 62 9.72 -1.45 -2.21
N ILE A 63 8.62 -1.80 -1.54
CA ILE A 63 8.61 -2.19 -0.13
C ILE A 63 8.06 -3.60 0.02
N SER A 64 8.78 -4.41 0.76
CA SER A 64 8.45 -5.81 1.07
C SER A 64 8.56 -6.11 2.55
N THR A 65 8.89 -5.11 3.38
CA THR A 65 9.08 -5.23 4.83
C THR A 65 8.41 -4.09 5.58
N ALA A 66 7.99 -4.37 6.82
CA ALA A 66 7.40 -3.37 7.70
C ALA A 66 8.35 -2.19 8.00
N LYS A 67 9.67 -2.45 8.04
CA LYS A 67 10.68 -1.40 8.23
C LYS A 67 10.76 -0.47 7.02
N GLY A 68 10.69 -1.02 5.80
CA GLY A 68 10.63 -0.24 4.57
C GLY A 68 9.37 0.62 4.49
N GLU A 69 8.23 0.06 4.87
CA GLU A 69 6.96 0.79 4.95
C GLU A 69 7.05 1.97 5.92
N ALA A 70 7.57 1.76 7.14
CA ALA A 70 7.71 2.82 8.14
C ALA A 70 8.63 3.97 7.67
N ALA A 71 9.72 3.65 6.97
CA ALA A 71 10.64 4.65 6.42
C ALA A 71 9.96 5.50 5.33
N LEU A 72 9.22 4.86 4.42
CA LEU A 72 8.49 5.55 3.35
C LEU A 72 7.35 6.39 3.92
N LEU A 73 6.61 5.86 4.90
CA LEU A 73 5.55 6.58 5.60
C LEU A 73 6.07 7.86 6.24
N HIS A 74 7.18 7.78 6.99
CA HIS A 74 7.79 8.95 7.61
C HIS A 74 8.14 10.03 6.57
N ARG A 75 8.76 9.63 5.46
CA ARG A 75 9.15 10.56 4.40
C ARG A 75 7.95 11.27 3.78
N LEU A 76 6.90 10.52 3.46
CA LEU A 76 5.67 11.06 2.87
C LEU A 76 4.91 11.99 3.84
N VAL A 77 4.96 11.70 5.14
CA VAL A 77 4.36 12.56 6.19
C VAL A 77 5.10 13.87 6.31
N GLU A 78 6.43 13.86 6.30
CA GLU A 78 7.23 15.10 6.34
C GLU A 78 7.03 15.95 5.07
N GLU A 79 6.97 15.34 3.89
CA GLU A 79 6.62 16.04 2.64
C GLU A 79 5.21 16.66 2.71
N ALA A 80 4.23 15.95 3.28
CA ALA A 80 2.87 16.47 3.44
C ALA A 80 2.77 17.61 4.45
N LYS A 81 3.56 17.57 5.54
CA LYS A 81 3.65 18.67 6.52
C LYS A 81 4.29 19.90 5.89
N ALA A 82 5.40 19.73 5.19
CA ALA A 82 6.08 20.82 4.49
C ALA A 82 5.17 21.51 3.45
N HIS A 83 4.29 20.74 2.80
CA HIS A 83 3.30 21.31 1.87
C HIS A 83 2.16 22.08 2.54
N ASN A 84 1.79 21.71 3.78
CA ASN A 84 0.73 22.40 4.54
C ASN A 84 1.23 23.65 5.28
N GLU A 85 2.52 23.76 5.58
CA GLU A 85 3.11 24.94 6.26
C GLU A 85 3.38 26.12 5.31
N GLY A 86 3.26 25.91 3.99
CA GLY A 86 3.54 26.92 2.97
C GLY A 86 2.31 27.59 2.33
N VAL A 87 1.10 27.35 2.84
CA VAL A 87 -0.17 27.90 2.31
C VAL A 87 -0.86 28.78 3.34
#